data_AF-A0AAN8BSW6-F1
#
_entry.id   AF-A0AAN8BSW6-F1
#
_cell.length_a   1.000
_cell.length_b   1.000
_cell.length_c   1.000
_cell.angle_alpha   90.00
_cell.angle_beta   90.00
_cell.angle_gamma   90.00
#
_symmetry.space_group_name_H-M   'P 1'
#
loop_
_entity.id
_entity.type
_entity.pdbx_description
1 polymer ?
#
loop_
_entity_poly.entity_id
_entity_poly.type
_entity_poly.pdbx_seq_one_letter_code
_entity_poly.pdbx_strand_id
1 'polypeptide(L)'
;MEALKPNMKVLKKRRSSLFATIKREVSFSLSIEDQDCEFPFSQDSSIKPWTSMENLDAPDEKKKTGKDQEKPAKNPRKSNIVNLNVGGKVFHIPTHLILKHPKTRIGVLVLCKDPAKRLTLCDDYNVQNNEFFFDRDPMFFHYIFHFYCSNVLWVMDSLCPVHFEQEMLFWGLKLKDTPRCCRILFEEKVDDIRDQLKVNQELIDEIKPHQDDDGYKKMFLGGLRKILWDLMEDPYSSLSAKAFAVFSSLFVLISIVAMTMNTVNELREYKIGGKTYMEWVEVSSILFFTLEYFLRLFTTSNIKHFLKSALNLVDVVAVMPYFLQIMFETFVMDSEDIGAKEDLKAMARVSKISKVLKVVKLMRIFRILKLARHSTGMRAFGFTIRQCSEQVCCLFLFIAMGIFTFSALMHSVEIDQPGTPFTSIPDAWWWAAVSISTVGYGDVVPISYMGRCVAFGCISFGIILNGMPISILFNKFSDYYAKLKEQEYTYSNTVRSFQLKKRLRRKFDNCFDPQLEESDDEIHYRPIGRQTVHESEDLAAQ
;
A
#
# COMPACT_ATOMS: atom_id res chain seq x y z
N MET A 1 4.87 54.43 31.19
CA MET A 1 4.93 53.87 29.82
C MET A 1 4.83 52.37 29.94
N GLU A 2 3.85 51.66 29.44
CA GLU A 2 2.50 51.94 28.94
C GLU A 2 1.84 50.56 28.97
N ALA A 3 0.62 50.50 29.51
CA ALA A 3 -0.12 49.27 29.70
C ALA A 3 -0.72 48.80 28.37
N LEU A 4 -0.80 47.48 28.13
CA LEU A 4 -1.66 46.92 27.08
C LEU A 4 -2.46 45.75 27.64
N LYS A 5 -3.76 46.05 27.85
CA LYS A 5 -4.85 45.12 28.11
C LYS A 5 -5.30 44.40 26.82
N PRO A 6 -6.10 43.32 26.94
CA PRO A 6 -6.25 42.27 25.93
C PRO A 6 -7.40 42.52 24.96
N ASN A 7 -7.35 41.86 23.79
CA ASN A 7 -8.50 41.78 22.88
C ASN A 7 -8.93 40.32 22.68
N MET A 8 -10.16 40.06 23.13
CA MET A 8 -10.92 38.85 22.96
C MET A 8 -11.88 39.10 21.78
N LYS A 9 -11.92 38.23 20.75
CA LYS A 9 -13.11 38.07 19.87
C LYS A 9 -13.05 36.80 19.00
N VAL A 10 -14.02 35.93 19.27
CA VAL A 10 -14.90 35.20 18.34
C VAL A 10 -14.42 33.91 17.68
N LEU A 11 -15.00 32.81 18.19
CA LEU A 11 -15.19 31.50 17.59
C LEU A 11 -15.84 31.57 16.20
N LYS A 12 -15.30 30.84 15.21
CA LYS A 12 -16.08 30.37 14.04
C LYS A 12 -15.62 28.99 13.54
N LYS A 13 -16.48 28.00 13.81
CA LYS A 13 -16.86 26.78 13.07
C LYS A 13 -15.83 26.00 12.22
N ARG A 14 -15.69 24.72 12.57
CA ARG A 14 -15.12 23.58 11.80
C ARG A 14 -15.88 23.26 10.50
N ARG A 15 -15.14 22.90 9.44
CA ARG A 15 -15.22 21.70 8.54
C ARG A 15 -14.33 21.96 7.30
N SER A 16 -13.21 21.27 7.12
CA SER A 16 -13.00 19.99 6.40
C SER A 16 -13.17 20.05 4.87
N SER A 17 -12.06 20.17 4.14
CA SER A 17 -11.80 19.38 2.94
C SER A 17 -10.29 19.15 2.81
N LEU A 18 -9.95 17.87 2.82
CA LEU A 18 -8.64 17.30 2.55
C LEU A 18 -8.48 17.21 1.04
N PHE A 19 -7.43 17.79 0.46
CA PHE A 19 -6.63 17.18 -0.60
C PHE A 19 -5.34 17.99 -0.73
N ALA A 20 -4.21 17.33 -0.49
CA ALA A 20 -2.89 17.90 -0.63
C ALA A 20 -2.48 17.88 -2.11
N THR A 21 -2.04 19.05 -2.56
CA THR A 21 -1.48 19.38 -3.86
C THR A 21 -0.24 18.53 -4.17
N ILE A 22 -0.29 17.71 -5.22
CA ILE A 22 0.91 17.17 -5.88
C ILE A 22 1.36 18.20 -6.90
N LYS A 23 2.45 18.90 -6.57
CA LYS A 23 3.18 19.80 -7.46
C LYS A 23 4.12 18.94 -8.31
N ARG A 24 3.87 18.85 -9.62
CA ARG A 24 4.85 18.33 -10.60
C ARG A 24 5.21 19.47 -11.53
N GLU A 25 6.42 20.01 -11.32
CA GLU A 25 7.03 20.99 -12.20
C GLU A 25 7.42 20.32 -13.52
N VAL A 26 6.80 20.73 -14.62
CA VAL A 26 7.43 20.80 -15.94
C VAL A 26 7.14 22.19 -16.47
N SER A 27 8.19 23.00 -16.52
CA SER A 27 8.19 24.38 -16.99
C SER A 27 7.97 24.45 -18.49
N PHE A 28 6.84 25.01 -18.91
CA PHE A 28 6.76 25.78 -20.15
C PHE A 28 6.29 27.19 -19.78
N SER A 29 7.24 28.11 -19.80
CA SER A 29 7.03 29.53 -19.57
C SER A 29 6.32 30.16 -20.78
N LEU A 30 5.08 30.58 -20.58
CA LEU A 30 4.44 31.63 -21.36
C LEU A 30 3.52 32.42 -20.43
N SER A 31 3.94 33.66 -20.17
CA SER A 31 3.19 34.71 -19.48
C SER A 31 1.91 35.03 -20.21
N ILE A 32 0.74 34.86 -19.59
CA ILE A 32 -0.52 35.42 -20.09
C ILE A 32 -1.34 35.88 -18.87
N GLU A 33 -1.57 37.20 -18.85
CA GLU A 33 -2.54 37.94 -18.03
C GLU A 33 -3.96 37.42 -18.26
N ASP A 34 -4.85 37.70 -17.32
CA ASP A 34 -6.29 37.45 -17.38
C ASP A 34 -6.87 37.57 -18.81
N GLN A 35 -7.22 36.42 -19.39
CA GLN A 35 -8.10 36.35 -20.55
C GLN A 35 -9.07 35.19 -20.37
N ASP A 36 -10.32 35.56 -20.08
CA ASP A 36 -11.50 34.75 -20.27
C ASP A 36 -11.45 34.06 -21.64
N CYS A 37 -11.22 32.76 -21.66
CA CYS A 37 -11.38 31.95 -22.87
C CYS A 37 -12.88 31.68 -23.08
N GLU A 38 -13.58 32.69 -23.60
CA GLU A 38 -14.81 32.48 -24.35
C GLU A 38 -14.52 31.57 -25.55
N PHE A 39 -15.12 30.39 -25.56
CA PHE A 39 -15.11 29.52 -26.73
C PHE A 39 -15.91 30.19 -27.86
N PRO A 40 -15.38 30.28 -29.08
CA PRO A 40 -16.04 30.99 -30.17
C PRO A 40 -17.10 30.05 -30.75
N PHE A 41 -18.35 30.17 -30.31
CA PHE A 41 -19.58 29.94 -31.08
C PHE A 41 -20.76 29.95 -30.09
N SER A 42 -21.04 31.11 -29.51
CA SER A 42 -22.33 31.37 -28.86
C SER A 42 -22.82 32.75 -29.25
N GLN A 43 -23.71 32.82 -30.24
CA GLN A 43 -24.74 33.85 -30.26
C GLN A 43 -26.11 33.20 -30.50
N ASP A 44 -26.99 33.57 -29.57
CA ASP A 44 -28.45 33.62 -29.59
C ASP A 44 -29.28 32.33 -29.73
N SER A 45 -29.93 31.93 -28.63
CA SER A 45 -31.21 32.55 -28.26
C SER A 45 -31.94 31.83 -27.10
N SER A 46 -32.58 32.64 -26.26
CA SER A 46 -33.66 32.34 -25.32
C SER A 46 -33.37 31.41 -24.13
N ILE A 47 -32.72 31.98 -23.10
CA ILE A 47 -32.70 31.42 -21.75
C ILE A 47 -33.49 32.37 -20.84
N LYS A 48 -34.57 31.88 -20.22
CA LYS A 48 -35.20 32.58 -19.08
C LYS A 48 -34.66 31.96 -17.78
N PRO A 49 -34.12 32.75 -16.83
CA PRO A 49 -33.82 32.25 -15.51
C PRO A 49 -35.11 32.03 -14.70
N TRP A 50 -35.13 30.98 -13.89
CA TRP A 50 -36.28 30.60 -13.08
C TRP A 50 -36.24 31.31 -11.71
N THR A 51 -37.33 31.98 -11.32
CA THR A 51 -37.55 32.51 -9.96
C THR A 51 -38.74 31.80 -9.34
N SER A 52 -38.49 31.03 -8.29
CA SER A 52 -39.48 30.21 -7.59
C SER A 52 -40.07 30.97 -6.41
N MET A 53 -41.14 31.74 -6.63
CA MET A 53 -42.20 32.02 -5.65
C MET A 53 -43.11 33.12 -6.20
N GLU A 54 -44.29 32.74 -6.67
CA GLU A 54 -45.50 33.54 -6.51
C GLU A 54 -46.71 32.69 -6.92
N ASN A 55 -47.81 32.90 -6.19
CA ASN A 55 -49.15 32.33 -6.34
C ASN A 55 -49.47 31.12 -5.45
N LEU A 56 -49.57 31.39 -4.16
CA LEU A 56 -50.66 30.89 -3.33
C LEU A 56 -51.43 32.10 -2.78
N ASP A 57 -52.76 31.99 -2.84
CA ASP A 57 -53.79 32.83 -2.20
C ASP A 57 -54.23 34.14 -2.89
N ALA A 58 -55.38 34.10 -3.57
CA ALA A 58 -56.46 35.11 -3.47
C ALA A 58 -57.79 34.59 -4.06
N PRO A 59 -58.97 34.87 -3.45
CA PRO A 59 -60.27 34.36 -3.88
C PRO A 59 -61.07 35.32 -4.79
N ASP A 60 -62.00 34.70 -5.52
CA ASP A 60 -63.13 35.18 -6.35
C ASP A 60 -63.49 36.69 -6.39
N GLU A 61 -63.61 37.24 -7.61
CA GLU A 61 -64.65 38.22 -7.97
C GLU A 61 -65.23 38.03 -9.39
N LYS A 62 -66.50 38.44 -9.54
CA LYS A 62 -67.48 38.08 -10.57
C LYS A 62 -67.50 38.98 -11.82
N LYS A 63 -68.12 38.42 -12.90
CA LYS A 63 -68.85 39.03 -14.06
C LYS A 63 -67.97 39.63 -15.17
N LYS A 64 -68.25 39.49 -16.49
CA LYS A 64 -69.50 39.27 -17.23
C LYS A 64 -69.22 38.86 -18.71
N THR A 65 -70.03 37.93 -19.22
CA THR A 65 -70.61 37.81 -20.59
C THR A 65 -69.75 37.75 -21.86
N GLY A 66 -69.94 36.67 -22.63
CA GLY A 66 -69.75 36.61 -24.08
C GLY A 66 -69.75 35.17 -24.61
N LYS A 67 -70.91 34.67 -25.08
CA LYS A 67 -71.01 33.46 -25.91
C LYS A 67 -70.36 33.76 -27.26
N ASP A 68 -69.47 32.89 -27.75
CA ASP A 68 -69.49 32.42 -29.14
C ASP A 68 -68.59 31.21 -29.37
N GLN A 69 -69.25 30.11 -29.73
CA GLN A 69 -68.90 29.05 -30.67
C GLN A 69 -67.52 28.36 -30.60
N GLU A 70 -67.59 27.07 -30.26
CA GLU A 70 -66.60 26.04 -30.55
C GLU A 70 -66.07 26.11 -31.99
N LYS A 71 -64.74 26.14 -32.11
CA LYS A 71 -64.01 25.59 -33.27
C LYS A 71 -62.98 24.58 -32.74
N PRO A 72 -62.86 23.39 -33.35
CA PRO A 72 -62.06 22.31 -32.80
C PRO A 72 -60.57 22.62 -32.89
N ALA A 73 -59.84 22.15 -31.88
CA ALA A 73 -58.40 22.24 -31.74
C ALA A 73 -57.67 21.75 -33.00
N LYS A 74 -56.69 22.55 -33.46
CA LYS A 74 -55.71 22.13 -34.46
C LYS A 74 -54.84 21.01 -33.88
N ASN A 75 -54.71 19.91 -34.63
CA ASN A 75 -53.83 18.76 -34.37
C ASN A 75 -52.45 19.17 -33.79
N PRO A 76 -51.97 18.55 -32.71
CA PRO A 76 -50.61 18.75 -32.25
C PRO A 76 -49.67 18.02 -33.22
N ARG A 77 -48.88 18.78 -34.00
CA ARG A 77 -47.71 18.23 -34.70
C ARG A 77 -46.82 17.59 -33.63
N LYS A 78 -46.57 16.27 -33.72
CA LYS A 78 -45.57 15.56 -32.89
C LYS A 78 -44.30 16.41 -32.86
N SER A 79 -43.91 16.92 -31.70
CA SER A 79 -42.68 17.69 -31.55
C SER A 79 -41.52 16.78 -31.91
N ASN A 80 -40.80 17.09 -32.99
CA ASN A 80 -39.59 16.37 -33.43
C ASN A 80 -38.38 16.59 -32.51
N ILE A 81 -38.60 17.12 -31.31
CA ILE A 81 -37.60 17.51 -30.32
C ILE A 81 -38.00 16.88 -28.99
N VAL A 82 -37.01 16.34 -28.29
CA VAL A 82 -37.12 15.79 -26.95
C VAL A 82 -36.46 16.76 -25.97
N ASN A 83 -37.19 17.15 -24.93
CA ASN A 83 -36.71 18.06 -23.88
C ASN A 83 -36.18 17.23 -22.71
N LEU A 84 -34.91 17.39 -22.39
CA LEU A 84 -34.23 16.66 -21.32
C LEU A 84 -33.69 17.66 -20.30
N ASN A 85 -34.12 17.56 -19.06
CA ASN A 85 -33.60 18.32 -17.94
C ASN A 85 -32.58 17.46 -17.20
N VAL A 86 -31.33 17.91 -17.16
CA VAL A 86 -30.27 17.20 -16.44
C VAL A 86 -29.71 18.14 -15.39
N GLY A 87 -29.90 17.80 -14.11
CA GLY A 87 -29.44 18.61 -12.98
C GLY A 87 -29.92 20.07 -13.01
N GLY A 88 -31.11 20.32 -13.56
CA GLY A 88 -31.70 21.66 -13.70
C GLY A 88 -31.41 22.37 -15.03
N LYS A 89 -30.53 21.84 -15.88
CA LYS A 89 -30.23 22.39 -17.21
C LYS A 89 -30.99 21.66 -18.30
N VAL A 90 -31.68 22.42 -19.16
CA VAL A 90 -32.51 21.86 -20.23
C VAL A 90 -31.71 21.70 -21.52
N PHE A 91 -31.83 20.54 -22.15
CA PHE A 91 -31.21 20.18 -23.43
C PHE A 91 -32.30 19.75 -24.41
N HIS A 92 -32.21 20.26 -25.64
CA HIS A 92 -33.17 19.97 -26.71
C HIS A 92 -32.51 19.13 -27.80
N ILE A 93 -32.88 17.85 -27.91
CA ILE A 93 -32.30 16.94 -28.90
C ILE A 93 -33.37 16.55 -29.93
N PRO A 94 -33.12 16.78 -31.23
CA PRO A 94 -33.99 16.27 -32.29
C PRO A 94 -34.15 14.75 -32.24
N THR A 95 -35.39 14.26 -32.33
CA THR A 95 -35.73 12.83 -32.22
C THR A 95 -34.96 11.97 -33.23
N HIS A 96 -34.75 12.47 -34.45
CA HIS A 96 -34.03 11.74 -35.51
C HIS A 96 -32.55 11.49 -35.18
N LEU A 97 -31.90 12.32 -34.35
CA LEU A 97 -30.51 12.11 -33.91
C LEU A 97 -30.43 11.04 -32.84
N ILE A 98 -31.38 11.04 -31.90
CA ILE A 98 -31.50 10.01 -30.84
C ILE A 98 -31.72 8.63 -31.47
N LEU A 99 -32.56 8.55 -32.51
CA LEU A 99 -32.89 7.29 -33.18
C LEU A 99 -31.70 6.64 -33.91
N LYS A 100 -30.60 7.37 -34.18
CA LYS A 100 -29.35 6.77 -34.68
C LYS A 100 -28.71 5.83 -33.65
N HIS A 101 -28.99 6.05 -32.37
CA HIS A 101 -28.42 5.32 -31.24
C HIS A 101 -29.52 4.70 -30.38
N PRO A 102 -30.29 3.71 -30.90
CA PRO A 102 -31.48 3.19 -30.22
C PRO A 102 -31.19 2.39 -28.94
N LYS A 103 -29.92 2.00 -28.72
CA LYS A 103 -29.48 1.18 -27.58
C LYS A 103 -29.12 2.01 -26.35
N THR A 104 -28.95 3.32 -26.49
CA THR A 104 -28.63 4.21 -25.38
C THR A 104 -29.86 4.46 -24.52
N ARG A 105 -29.68 4.92 -23.27
CA ARG A 105 -30.81 5.20 -22.36
C ARG A 105 -31.82 6.16 -22.97
N ILE A 106 -31.36 7.23 -23.62
CA ILE A 106 -32.21 8.21 -24.30
C ILE A 106 -32.86 7.61 -25.56
N GLY A 107 -32.13 6.77 -26.29
CA GLY A 107 -32.68 5.99 -27.41
C GLY A 107 -33.85 5.12 -26.99
N VAL A 108 -33.68 4.36 -25.90
CA VAL A 108 -34.72 3.52 -25.31
C VAL A 108 -35.88 4.36 -24.79
N LEU A 109 -35.61 5.51 -24.15
CA LEU A 109 -36.63 6.44 -23.65
C LEU A 109 -37.58 6.91 -24.76
N VAL A 110 -37.03 7.25 -25.93
CA VAL A 110 -37.81 7.71 -27.10
C VAL A 110 -38.57 6.56 -27.77
N LEU A 111 -37.99 5.37 -27.85
CA LEU A 111 -38.60 4.20 -28.47
C LEU A 111 -39.68 3.55 -27.60
N CYS A 112 -39.62 3.75 -26.28
CA CYS A 112 -40.56 3.16 -25.34
C CYS A 112 -41.95 3.79 -25.47
N LYS A 113 -42.93 2.98 -25.89
CA LYS A 113 -44.34 3.38 -26.01
C LYS A 113 -45.13 3.24 -24.71
N ASP A 114 -44.61 2.43 -23.79
CA ASP A 114 -45.24 2.16 -22.50
C ASP A 114 -44.91 3.29 -21.51
N PRO A 115 -45.91 4.05 -21.01
CA PRO A 115 -45.69 5.16 -20.10
C PRO A 115 -45.10 4.74 -18.75
N ALA A 116 -45.43 3.55 -18.25
CA ALA A 116 -44.90 3.05 -16.97
C ALA A 116 -43.40 2.77 -17.08
N LYS A 117 -42.96 2.15 -18.19
CA LYS A 117 -41.54 1.89 -18.47
C LYS A 117 -40.75 3.15 -18.83
N ARG A 118 -41.39 4.19 -19.35
CA ARG A 118 -40.74 5.50 -19.56
C ARG A 118 -40.35 6.15 -18.24
N LEU A 119 -41.23 6.09 -17.24
CA LEU A 119 -40.97 6.62 -15.90
C LEU A 119 -39.89 5.85 -15.13
N THR A 120 -39.55 4.62 -15.52
CA THR A 120 -38.40 3.89 -14.94
C THR A 120 -37.05 4.29 -15.53
N LEU A 121 -37.03 5.02 -16.65
CA LEU A 121 -35.82 5.39 -17.38
C LEU A 121 -35.29 6.78 -17.02
N CYS A 122 -36.16 7.65 -16.49
CA CYS A 122 -35.88 9.00 -16.00
C CYS A 122 -36.26 9.10 -14.52
N ASP A 123 -35.74 10.11 -13.82
CA ASP A 123 -36.02 10.28 -12.38
C ASP A 123 -37.36 10.99 -12.15
N ASP A 124 -37.75 11.91 -13.05
CA ASP A 124 -39.07 12.55 -13.05
C ASP A 124 -39.50 12.94 -14.48
N TYR A 125 -40.78 13.26 -14.68
CA TYR A 125 -41.34 13.70 -15.96
C TYR A 125 -42.38 14.81 -15.77
N ASN A 126 -42.09 15.99 -16.32
CA ASN A 126 -43.00 17.11 -16.30
C ASN A 126 -43.92 17.07 -17.54
N VAL A 127 -45.21 16.84 -17.30
CA VAL A 127 -46.25 16.76 -18.33
C VAL A 127 -46.50 18.10 -19.02
N GLN A 128 -46.39 19.22 -18.30
CA GLN A 128 -46.71 20.56 -18.84
C GLN A 128 -45.70 20.98 -19.91
N ASN A 129 -44.43 20.71 -19.68
CA ASN A 129 -43.33 21.09 -20.58
C ASN A 129 -42.86 19.93 -21.48
N ASN A 130 -43.46 18.74 -21.33
CA ASN A 130 -43.03 17.50 -22.00
C ASN A 130 -41.52 17.27 -21.83
N GLU A 131 -41.07 17.30 -20.57
CA GLU A 131 -39.67 17.37 -20.18
C GLU A 131 -39.31 16.20 -19.25
N PHE A 132 -38.24 15.48 -19.56
CA PHE A 132 -37.75 14.38 -18.73
C PHE A 132 -36.60 14.83 -17.84
N PHE A 133 -36.69 14.56 -16.56
CA PHE A 133 -35.69 14.97 -15.57
C PHE A 133 -34.73 13.83 -15.21
N PHE A 134 -33.45 14.19 -15.06
CA PHE A 134 -32.36 13.33 -14.61
C PHE A 134 -31.56 14.07 -13.52
N ASP A 135 -31.43 13.46 -12.36
CA ASP A 135 -30.62 13.96 -11.24
C ASP A 135 -29.13 13.60 -11.45
N ARG A 136 -28.51 14.25 -12.45
CA ARG A 136 -27.13 14.01 -12.90
C ARG A 136 -26.42 15.31 -13.21
N ASP A 137 -25.09 15.25 -13.34
CA ASP A 137 -24.27 16.42 -13.64
C ASP A 137 -24.53 16.94 -15.08
N PRO A 138 -25.02 18.19 -15.25
CA PRO A 138 -25.24 18.78 -16.56
C PRO A 138 -23.96 18.98 -17.38
N MET A 139 -22.80 19.13 -16.72
CA MET A 139 -21.52 19.28 -17.41
C MET A 139 -21.12 17.99 -18.12
N PHE A 140 -21.32 16.84 -17.47
CA PHE A 140 -21.10 15.54 -18.11
C PHE A 140 -22.06 15.32 -19.28
N PHE A 141 -23.33 15.65 -19.07
CA PHE A 141 -24.34 15.46 -20.09
C PHE A 141 -24.11 16.32 -21.33
N HIS A 142 -23.40 17.44 -21.23
CA HIS A 142 -23.02 18.23 -22.41
C HIS A 142 -22.21 17.43 -23.45
N TYR A 143 -21.33 16.53 -22.99
CA TYR A 143 -20.57 15.64 -23.87
C TYR A 143 -21.43 14.52 -24.46
N ILE A 144 -22.36 14.00 -23.65
CA ILE A 144 -23.37 13.03 -24.11
C ILE A 144 -24.27 13.66 -25.19
N PHE A 145 -24.71 14.90 -24.97
CA PHE A 145 -25.47 15.68 -25.94
C PHE A 145 -24.69 15.85 -27.25
N HIS A 146 -23.42 16.25 -27.16
CA HIS A 146 -22.55 16.40 -28.33
C HIS A 146 -22.33 15.07 -29.06
N PHE A 147 -22.30 13.93 -28.36
CA PHE A 147 -22.25 12.61 -28.98
C PHE A 147 -23.48 12.34 -29.88
N TYR A 148 -24.70 12.70 -29.46
CA TYR A 148 -25.89 12.54 -30.33
C TYR A 148 -25.85 13.49 -31.54
N CYS A 149 -25.22 14.65 -31.42
CA CYS A 149 -25.08 15.62 -32.51
C CYS A 149 -23.98 15.22 -33.52
N SER A 150 -22.82 14.78 -33.02
CA SER A 150 -21.60 14.60 -33.81
C SER A 150 -21.24 13.13 -34.10
N ASN A 151 -21.87 12.16 -33.41
CA ASN A 151 -21.49 10.75 -33.37
C ASN A 151 -20.08 10.47 -32.81
N VAL A 152 -19.43 11.46 -32.20
CA VAL A 152 -18.10 11.30 -31.59
C VAL A 152 -18.23 11.51 -30.09
N LEU A 153 -17.86 10.48 -29.32
CA LEU A 153 -17.76 10.57 -27.87
C LEU A 153 -16.35 11.03 -27.49
N TRP A 154 -16.26 12.13 -26.76
CA TRP A 154 -15.00 12.69 -26.28
C TRP A 154 -14.74 12.22 -24.85
N VAL A 155 -13.50 11.86 -24.55
CA VAL A 155 -13.09 11.50 -23.19
C VAL A 155 -12.79 12.76 -22.41
N MET A 156 -13.32 12.86 -21.19
CA MET A 156 -12.99 13.97 -20.29
C MET A 156 -11.74 13.65 -19.48
N ASP A 157 -10.72 14.50 -19.63
CA ASP A 157 -9.47 14.34 -18.90
C ASP A 157 -9.57 14.76 -17.42
N SER A 158 -10.50 15.67 -17.10
CA SER A 158 -10.70 16.25 -15.76
C SER A 158 -11.47 15.34 -14.79
N LEU A 159 -12.11 14.28 -15.28
CA LEU A 159 -12.88 13.35 -14.45
C LEU A 159 -12.06 12.13 -14.06
N CYS A 160 -12.37 11.56 -12.89
CA CYS A 160 -11.90 10.25 -12.51
C CYS A 160 -12.39 9.21 -13.54
N PRO A 161 -11.51 8.40 -14.15
CA PRO A 161 -11.90 7.44 -15.18
C PRO A 161 -12.98 6.44 -14.73
N VAL A 162 -12.94 6.01 -13.46
CA VAL A 162 -13.97 5.13 -12.88
C VAL A 162 -15.34 5.81 -12.88
N HIS A 163 -15.39 7.10 -12.55
CA HIS A 163 -16.64 7.86 -12.54
C HIS A 163 -17.13 8.13 -13.97
N PHE A 164 -16.22 8.43 -14.90
CA PHE A 164 -16.54 8.58 -16.31
C PHE A 164 -17.16 7.30 -16.90
N GLU A 165 -16.59 6.14 -16.58
CA GLU A 165 -17.14 4.84 -17.01
C GLU A 165 -18.55 4.59 -16.44
N GLN A 166 -18.78 4.91 -15.16
CA GLN A 166 -20.10 4.79 -14.53
C GLN A 166 -21.15 5.67 -15.20
N GLU A 167 -20.80 6.92 -15.52
CA GLU A 167 -21.72 7.83 -16.21
C GLU A 167 -21.99 7.38 -17.65
N MET A 168 -20.96 6.94 -18.40
CA MET A 168 -21.19 6.35 -19.73
C MET A 168 -22.12 5.14 -19.69
N LEU A 169 -21.90 4.23 -18.72
CA LEU A 169 -22.75 3.06 -18.50
C LEU A 169 -24.18 3.46 -18.15
N PHE A 170 -24.38 4.50 -17.34
CA PHE A 170 -25.71 5.04 -17.04
C PHE A 170 -26.44 5.47 -18.31
N TRP A 171 -25.78 6.24 -19.19
CA TRP A 171 -26.36 6.69 -20.46
C TRP A 171 -26.44 5.60 -21.54
N GLY A 172 -25.92 4.40 -21.28
CA GLY A 172 -25.94 3.26 -22.19
C GLY A 172 -24.92 3.38 -23.34
N LEU A 173 -23.88 4.18 -23.16
CA LEU A 173 -22.77 4.32 -24.10
C LEU A 173 -21.67 3.31 -23.77
N LYS A 174 -20.95 2.89 -24.80
CA LYS A 174 -19.80 1.99 -24.66
C LYS A 174 -18.53 2.73 -25.03
N LEU A 175 -17.41 2.34 -24.42
CA LEU A 175 -16.10 2.86 -24.78
C LEU A 175 -15.71 2.57 -26.25
N LYS A 176 -16.43 1.67 -26.93
CA LYS A 176 -16.29 1.42 -28.38
C LYS A 176 -16.82 2.57 -29.24
N ASP A 177 -17.66 3.44 -28.68
CA ASP A 177 -18.25 4.59 -29.38
C ASP A 177 -17.28 5.79 -29.41
N THR A 178 -16.17 5.69 -28.67
CA THR A 178 -15.07 6.66 -28.59
C THR A 178 -14.04 6.41 -29.71
N PRO A 179 -13.42 7.46 -30.29
CA PRO A 179 -12.32 7.29 -31.24
C PRO A 179 -11.17 6.44 -30.67
N ARG A 180 -10.47 5.71 -31.56
CA ARG A 180 -9.42 4.75 -31.15
C ARG A 180 -8.29 5.41 -30.33
N CYS A 181 -7.85 6.61 -30.69
CA CYS A 181 -6.80 7.33 -29.96
C CYS A 181 -7.22 7.68 -28.52
N CYS A 182 -8.42 8.24 -28.35
CA CYS A 182 -8.98 8.57 -27.05
C CYS A 182 -9.25 7.32 -26.20
N ARG A 183 -9.66 6.22 -26.83
CA ARG A 183 -9.87 4.94 -26.14
C ARG A 183 -8.57 4.39 -25.55
N ILE A 184 -7.49 4.35 -26.32
CA ILE A 184 -6.19 3.83 -25.85
C ILE A 184 -5.71 4.63 -24.65
N LEU A 185 -5.74 5.97 -24.74
CA LEU A 185 -5.32 6.86 -23.64
C LEU A 185 -6.19 6.68 -22.39
N PHE A 186 -7.50 6.49 -22.56
CA PHE A 186 -8.40 6.24 -21.43
C PHE A 186 -8.13 4.89 -20.77
N GLU A 187 -7.98 3.82 -21.57
CA GLU A 187 -7.67 2.47 -21.09
C GLU A 187 -6.34 2.46 -20.30
N GLU A 188 -5.29 3.10 -20.84
CA GLU A 188 -3.99 3.26 -20.16
C GLU A 188 -4.14 3.99 -18.82
N LYS A 189 -4.88 5.11 -18.79
CA LYS A 189 -5.12 5.87 -17.55
C LYS A 189 -5.94 5.08 -16.51
N VAL A 190 -6.90 4.26 -16.96
CA VAL A 190 -7.69 3.39 -16.07
C VAL A 190 -6.79 2.31 -15.48
N ASP A 191 -5.97 1.67 -16.29
CA ASP A 191 -5.07 0.61 -15.85
C ASP A 191 -4.00 1.15 -14.88
N ASP A 192 -3.42 2.32 -15.17
CA ASP A 192 -2.50 3.02 -14.25
C ASP A 192 -3.12 3.29 -12.87
N ILE A 193 -4.35 3.82 -12.83
CA ILE A 193 -5.04 4.08 -11.57
C ILE A 193 -5.36 2.78 -10.84
N ARG A 194 -5.79 1.74 -11.57
CA ARG A 194 -6.09 0.42 -11.00
C ARG A 194 -4.83 -0.18 -10.36
N ASP A 195 -3.69 -0.09 -11.02
CA ASP A 195 -2.41 -0.56 -10.50
C ASP A 195 -1.98 0.24 -9.27
N GLN A 196 -2.14 1.57 -9.27
CA GLN A 196 -1.87 2.39 -8.09
C GLN A 196 -2.79 2.05 -6.91
N LEU A 197 -4.08 1.80 -7.15
CA LEU A 197 -5.04 1.40 -6.13
C LEU A 197 -4.69 0.03 -5.56
N LYS A 198 -4.31 -0.92 -6.41
CA LYS A 198 -3.84 -2.25 -6.00
C LYS A 198 -2.60 -2.16 -5.11
N VAL A 199 -1.60 -1.39 -5.53
CA VAL A 199 -0.38 -1.14 -4.75
C VAL A 199 -0.71 -0.48 -3.40
N ASN A 200 -1.59 0.53 -3.39
CA ASN A 200 -2.02 1.18 -2.14
C ASN A 200 -2.76 0.19 -1.22
N GLN A 201 -3.57 -0.71 -1.79
CA GLN A 201 -4.26 -1.76 -1.02
C GLN A 201 -3.27 -2.74 -0.40
N GLU A 202 -2.29 -3.23 -1.16
CA GLU A 202 -1.22 -4.10 -0.64
C GLU A 202 -0.41 -3.40 0.48
N LEU A 203 -0.15 -2.11 0.34
CA LEU A 203 0.52 -1.28 1.36
C LEU A 203 -0.30 -1.20 2.66
N ILE A 204 -1.62 -1.05 2.53
CA ILE A 204 -2.55 -1.02 3.66
C ILE A 204 -2.59 -2.39 4.34
N ASP A 205 -2.59 -3.46 3.57
CA ASP A 205 -2.63 -4.83 4.09
C ASP A 205 -1.32 -5.19 4.84
N GLU A 206 -0.19 -4.57 4.49
CA GLU A 206 1.08 -4.70 5.21
C GLU A 206 1.07 -4.01 6.59
N ILE A 207 0.28 -2.94 6.76
CA ILE A 207 0.16 -2.19 8.02
C ILE A 207 -0.95 -2.73 8.91
N LYS A 208 -2.09 -3.12 8.32
CA LYS A 208 -3.23 -3.61 9.09
C LYS A 208 -2.88 -4.98 9.67
N PRO A 209 -2.76 -5.12 11.00
CA PRO A 209 -2.78 -6.45 11.58
C PRO A 209 -4.10 -7.09 11.17
N HIS A 210 -4.06 -8.31 10.60
CA HIS A 210 -5.27 -9.09 10.32
C HIS A 210 -5.99 -9.37 11.66
N GLN A 211 -6.84 -8.42 12.07
CA GLN A 211 -7.67 -8.51 13.27
C GLN A 211 -8.88 -9.38 12.96
N ASP A 212 -8.71 -10.69 13.09
CA ASP A 212 -9.86 -11.60 13.26
C ASP A 212 -10.37 -11.48 14.71
N ASP A 213 -10.94 -10.32 15.04
CA ASP A 213 -11.49 -10.02 16.36
C ASP A 213 -12.56 -11.03 16.79
N ASP A 214 -13.28 -11.61 15.82
CA ASP A 214 -14.25 -12.67 16.06
C ASP A 214 -13.62 -14.07 16.20
N GLY A 215 -12.42 -14.27 15.65
CA GLY A 215 -11.65 -15.50 15.82
C GLY A 215 -11.13 -15.67 17.24
N TYR A 216 -10.70 -14.57 17.88
CA TYR A 216 -10.25 -14.58 19.28
C TYR A 216 -11.35 -14.91 20.28
N LYS A 217 -12.60 -14.45 20.04
CA LYS A 217 -13.74 -14.71 20.94
C LYS A 217 -14.08 -16.19 21.08
N LYS A 218 -13.80 -16.99 20.04
CA LYS A 218 -14.09 -18.44 20.01
C LYS A 218 -12.97 -19.29 20.62
N MET A 219 -11.83 -18.69 20.97
CA MET A 219 -10.66 -19.41 21.48
C MET A 219 -10.61 -19.43 23.01
N PHE A 220 -10.01 -20.49 23.56
CA PHE A 220 -9.67 -20.58 24.98
C PHE A 220 -8.71 -19.45 25.38
N LEU A 221 -9.03 -18.72 26.45
CA LEU A 221 -8.32 -17.50 26.88
C LEU A 221 -8.19 -16.43 25.77
N GLY A 222 -9.22 -16.28 24.92
CA GLY A 222 -9.22 -15.33 23.81
C GLY A 222 -8.80 -13.90 24.17
N GLY A 223 -9.22 -13.40 25.34
CA GLY A 223 -8.84 -12.07 25.84
C GLY A 223 -7.34 -11.94 26.12
N LEU A 224 -6.75 -12.89 26.86
CA LEU A 224 -5.32 -12.90 27.17
C LEU A 224 -4.48 -13.12 25.90
N ARG A 225 -4.92 -14.00 24.99
CA ARG A 225 -4.26 -14.21 23.69
C ARG A 225 -4.24 -12.94 22.86
N LYS A 226 -5.35 -12.20 22.81
CA LYS A 226 -5.43 -10.92 22.08
C LYS A 226 -4.50 -9.87 22.70
N ILE A 227 -4.49 -9.74 24.04
CA ILE A 227 -3.58 -8.80 24.72
C ILE A 227 -2.11 -9.13 24.41
N LEU A 228 -1.75 -10.41 24.44
CA LEU A 228 -0.38 -10.85 24.17
C LEU A 228 -0.01 -10.70 22.68
N TRP A 229 -0.95 -10.97 21.78
CA TRP A 229 -0.79 -10.71 20.35
C TRP A 229 -0.57 -9.21 20.07
N ASP A 230 -1.40 -8.34 20.63
CA ASP A 230 -1.29 -6.89 20.48
C ASP A 230 0.01 -6.35 21.11
N LEU A 231 0.51 -6.98 22.18
CA LEU A 231 1.80 -6.64 22.79
C LEU A 231 2.99 -6.97 21.87
N MET A 232 2.90 -8.08 21.14
CA MET A 232 4.01 -8.63 20.34
C MET A 232 4.02 -8.16 18.88
N GLU A 233 2.85 -7.87 18.32
CA GLU A 233 2.64 -7.57 16.90
C GLU A 233 2.43 -6.06 16.63
N ASP A 234 1.70 -5.36 17.50
CA ASP A 234 1.40 -3.93 17.34
C ASP A 234 2.20 -3.08 18.35
N PRO A 235 3.33 -2.47 17.95
CA PRO A 235 4.13 -1.63 18.84
C PRO A 235 3.41 -0.34 19.27
N TYR A 236 2.31 0.05 18.63
CA TYR A 236 1.52 1.23 18.98
C TYR A 236 0.35 0.93 19.93
N SER A 237 0.09 -0.34 20.23
CA SER A 237 -1.02 -0.76 21.09
C SER A 237 -0.86 -0.22 22.52
N SER A 238 0.37 -0.27 23.05
CA SER A 238 0.70 0.09 24.43
C SER A 238 2.15 0.52 24.59
N LEU A 239 2.45 1.23 25.68
CA LEU A 239 3.84 1.60 26.00
C LEU A 239 4.72 0.36 26.21
N SER A 240 4.16 -0.70 26.80
CA SER A 240 4.81 -1.99 26.97
C SER A 240 5.10 -2.68 25.63
N ALA A 241 4.20 -2.59 24.64
CA ALA A 241 4.44 -3.14 23.31
C ALA A 241 5.60 -2.43 22.61
N LYS A 242 5.63 -1.09 22.71
CA LYS A 242 6.75 -0.30 22.21
C LYS A 242 8.07 -0.68 22.88
N ALA A 243 8.08 -0.84 24.21
CA ALA A 243 9.27 -1.26 24.94
C ALA A 243 9.73 -2.68 24.53
N PHE A 244 8.79 -3.61 24.36
CA PHE A 244 9.07 -4.97 23.90
C PHE A 244 9.66 -4.99 22.48
N ALA A 245 9.11 -4.21 21.55
CA ALA A 245 9.62 -4.09 20.18
C ALA A 245 11.05 -3.53 20.14
N VAL A 246 11.34 -2.51 20.96
CA VAL A 246 12.70 -1.94 21.09
C VAL A 246 13.65 -2.97 21.71
N PHE A 247 13.21 -3.68 22.75
CA PHE A 247 14.01 -4.71 23.41
C PHE A 247 14.34 -5.88 22.47
N SER A 248 13.35 -6.39 21.72
CA SER A 248 13.57 -7.44 20.72
C SER A 248 14.56 -6.99 19.63
N SER A 249 14.40 -5.76 19.13
CA SER A 249 15.31 -5.17 18.14
C SER A 249 16.75 -5.05 18.66
N LEU A 250 16.92 -4.62 19.92
CA LEU A 250 18.23 -4.55 20.57
C LEU A 250 18.86 -5.94 20.72
N PHE A 251 18.06 -6.96 21.06
CA PHE A 251 18.54 -8.34 21.18
C PHE A 251 19.04 -8.90 19.85
N VAL A 252 18.39 -8.55 18.74
CA VAL A 252 18.88 -8.86 17.38
C VAL A 252 20.25 -8.22 17.15
N LEU A 253 20.42 -6.94 17.47
CA LEU A 253 21.70 -6.25 17.31
C LEU A 253 22.81 -6.88 18.16
N ILE A 254 22.54 -7.15 19.45
CA ILE A 254 23.49 -7.82 20.36
C ILE A 254 23.88 -9.19 19.80
N SER A 255 22.91 -9.93 19.25
CA SER A 255 23.17 -11.25 18.69
C SER A 255 24.06 -11.20 17.44
N ILE A 256 23.94 -10.16 16.61
CA ILE A 256 24.82 -9.94 15.44
C ILE A 256 26.22 -9.59 15.89
N VAL A 257 26.36 -8.69 16.87
CA VAL A 257 27.67 -8.32 17.44
C VAL A 257 28.33 -9.54 18.09
N ALA A 258 27.59 -10.35 18.84
CA ALA A 258 28.10 -11.59 19.40
C ALA A 258 28.60 -12.56 18.31
N MET A 259 27.90 -12.65 17.18
CA MET A 259 28.31 -13.44 16.02
C MET A 259 29.66 -12.99 15.46
N THR A 260 29.80 -11.69 15.24
CA THR A 260 31.03 -11.11 14.67
C THR A 260 32.17 -11.26 15.66
N MET A 261 31.93 -11.05 16.95
CA MET A 261 32.94 -11.23 17.99
C MET A 261 33.37 -12.70 18.13
N ASN A 262 32.48 -13.67 17.88
CA ASN A 262 32.84 -15.09 17.88
C ASN A 262 33.77 -15.49 16.71
N THR A 263 33.96 -14.61 15.71
CA THR A 263 34.94 -14.83 14.63
C THR A 263 36.36 -14.40 14.99
N VAL A 264 36.52 -13.55 16.01
CA VAL A 264 37.81 -13.03 16.48
C VAL A 264 38.52 -14.12 17.29
N ASN A 265 39.76 -14.44 16.92
CA ASN A 265 40.49 -15.58 17.50
C ASN A 265 40.89 -15.33 18.95
N GLU A 266 41.26 -14.10 19.28
CA GLU A 266 41.69 -13.64 20.62
C GLU A 266 40.57 -13.80 21.67
N LEU A 267 39.31 -13.70 21.25
CA LEU A 267 38.14 -13.85 22.12
C LEU A 267 37.73 -15.32 22.33
N ARG A 268 38.33 -16.27 21.58
CA ARG A 268 38.06 -17.71 21.73
C ARG A 268 38.87 -18.37 22.84
N GLU A 269 39.87 -17.68 23.36
CA GLU A 269 40.73 -18.17 24.45
C GLU A 269 40.03 -18.14 25.81
N TYR A 270 39.12 -17.18 26.02
CA TYR A 270 38.36 -17.03 27.25
C TYR A 270 37.14 -17.96 27.28
N LYS A 271 37.32 -19.15 27.86
CA LYS A 271 36.26 -20.17 28.00
C LYS A 271 35.79 -20.29 29.45
N ILE A 272 34.47 -20.29 29.66
CA ILE A 272 33.83 -20.69 30.93
C ILE A 272 32.93 -21.89 30.66
N GLY A 273 33.17 -23.00 31.37
CA GLY A 273 32.34 -24.20 31.25
C GLY A 273 32.42 -24.86 29.86
N GLY A 274 33.58 -24.78 29.20
CA GLY A 274 33.80 -25.38 27.88
C GLY A 274 33.27 -24.58 26.68
N LYS A 275 32.53 -23.48 26.92
CA LYS A 275 32.02 -22.56 25.90
C LYS A 275 32.59 -21.16 26.07
N THR A 276 32.67 -20.39 24.98
CA THR A 276 33.06 -18.97 25.05
C THR A 276 31.90 -18.12 25.58
N TYR A 277 32.18 -16.93 26.12
CA TYR A 277 31.13 -16.00 26.54
C TYR A 277 30.17 -15.64 25.39
N MET A 278 30.71 -15.47 24.19
CA MET A 278 29.91 -15.14 23.01
C MET A 278 28.98 -16.29 22.61
N GLU A 279 29.39 -17.55 22.79
CA GLU A 279 28.53 -18.71 22.56
C GLU A 279 27.34 -18.75 23.54
N TRP A 280 27.54 -18.36 24.81
CA TRP A 280 26.43 -18.25 25.76
C TRP A 280 25.43 -17.17 25.37
N VAL A 281 25.92 -16.03 24.87
CA VAL A 281 25.07 -14.96 24.33
C VAL A 281 24.31 -15.44 23.10
N GLU A 282 24.96 -16.18 22.20
CA GLU A 282 24.30 -16.78 21.04
C GLU A 282 23.18 -17.73 21.46
N VAL A 283 23.43 -18.67 22.38
CA VAL A 283 22.41 -19.61 22.88
C VAL A 283 21.25 -18.85 23.53
N SER A 284 21.54 -17.83 24.33
CA SER A 284 20.52 -16.99 24.97
C SER A 284 19.69 -16.22 23.93
N SER A 285 20.34 -15.71 22.86
CA SER A 285 19.67 -15.04 21.74
C SER A 285 18.71 -15.95 20.99
N ILE A 286 19.12 -17.18 20.72
CA ILE A 286 18.32 -18.17 20.01
C ILE A 286 17.15 -18.62 20.88
N LEU A 287 17.37 -18.83 22.18
CA LEU A 287 16.31 -19.17 23.12
C LEU A 287 15.23 -18.07 23.13
N PHE A 288 15.63 -16.80 23.24
CA PHE A 288 14.69 -15.68 23.19
C PHE A 288 13.91 -15.62 21.88
N PHE A 289 14.57 -15.76 20.72
CA PHE A 289 13.88 -15.74 19.43
C PHE A 289 12.94 -16.94 19.23
N THR A 290 13.32 -18.10 19.74
CA THR A 290 12.51 -19.30 19.72
C THR A 290 11.25 -19.12 20.57
N LEU A 291 11.41 -18.62 21.80
CA LEU A 291 10.29 -18.28 22.67
C LEU A 291 9.38 -17.23 22.04
N GLU A 292 9.94 -16.19 21.45
CA GLU A 292 9.18 -15.15 20.75
C GLU A 292 8.36 -15.73 19.59
N TYR A 293 8.94 -16.61 18.78
CA TYR A 293 8.22 -17.28 17.69
C TYR A 293 7.08 -18.17 18.21
N PHE A 294 7.35 -19.00 19.23
CA PHE A 294 6.32 -19.86 19.82
C PHE A 294 5.20 -19.07 20.49
N LEU A 295 5.51 -18.00 21.21
CA LEU A 295 4.50 -17.12 21.80
C LEU A 295 3.59 -16.52 20.73
N ARG A 296 4.12 -16.10 19.58
CA ARG A 296 3.31 -15.66 18.43
C ARG A 296 2.47 -16.79 17.85
N LEU A 297 3.05 -17.98 17.70
CA LEU A 297 2.35 -19.15 17.18
C LEU A 297 1.16 -19.58 18.07
N PHE A 298 1.31 -19.49 19.40
CA PHE A 298 0.23 -19.82 20.34
C PHE A 298 -0.83 -18.73 20.49
N THR A 299 -0.49 -17.47 20.23
CA THR A 299 -1.40 -16.33 20.33
C THR A 299 -2.10 -15.99 19.02
N THR A 300 -1.67 -16.56 17.89
CA THR A 300 -2.32 -16.31 16.60
C THR A 300 -3.72 -16.94 16.53
N SER A 301 -4.66 -16.26 15.88
CA SER A 301 -6.00 -16.81 15.62
C SER A 301 -6.01 -17.84 14.48
N ASN A 302 -5.16 -17.66 13.47
CA ASN A 302 -5.12 -18.51 12.27
C ASN A 302 -3.70 -19.02 11.95
N ILE A 303 -3.40 -20.24 12.36
CA ILE A 303 -2.07 -20.87 12.18
C ILE A 303 -1.67 -20.97 10.68
N LYS A 304 -2.61 -21.31 9.79
CA LYS A 304 -2.32 -21.44 8.34
C LYS A 304 -1.91 -20.11 7.71
N HIS A 305 -2.57 -19.03 8.11
CA HIS A 305 -2.24 -17.69 7.64
C HIS A 305 -0.91 -17.22 8.26
N PHE A 306 -0.71 -17.50 9.55
CA PHE A 306 0.52 -17.21 10.26
C PHE A 306 1.75 -17.82 9.58
N LEU A 307 1.70 -19.11 9.22
CA LEU A 307 2.83 -19.80 8.58
C LEU A 307 3.13 -19.31 7.14
N LYS A 308 2.15 -18.71 6.45
CA LYS A 308 2.34 -18.16 5.10
C LYS A 308 2.87 -16.72 5.09
N SER A 309 2.84 -16.02 6.23
CA SER A 309 3.33 -14.64 6.33
C SER A 309 4.85 -14.56 6.22
N ALA A 310 5.36 -13.66 5.38
CA ALA A 310 6.79 -13.48 5.14
C ALA A 310 7.56 -13.09 6.41
N LEU A 311 6.98 -12.24 7.27
CA LEU A 311 7.62 -11.82 8.53
C LEU A 311 7.76 -12.98 9.52
N ASN A 312 6.81 -13.92 9.53
CA ASN A 312 6.88 -15.11 10.38
C ASN A 312 7.85 -16.16 9.81
N LEU A 313 7.97 -16.26 8.49
CA LEU A 313 9.01 -17.06 7.84
C LEU A 313 10.41 -16.55 8.23
N VAL A 314 10.61 -15.23 8.26
CA VAL A 314 11.87 -14.62 8.70
C VAL A 314 12.21 -15.01 10.15
N ASP A 315 11.23 -15.04 11.05
CA ASP A 315 11.45 -15.50 12.43
C ASP A 315 11.92 -16.97 12.49
N VAL A 316 11.40 -17.85 11.63
CA VAL A 316 11.87 -19.25 11.52
C VAL A 316 13.30 -19.31 10.97
N VAL A 317 13.57 -18.60 9.87
CA VAL A 317 14.90 -18.56 9.24
C VAL A 317 15.96 -18.03 10.21
N ALA A 318 15.59 -17.12 11.11
CA ALA A 318 16.51 -16.57 12.12
C ALA A 318 16.99 -17.62 13.15
N VAL A 319 16.15 -18.60 13.52
CA VAL A 319 16.49 -19.64 14.50
C VAL A 319 16.94 -20.95 13.86
N MET A 320 16.53 -21.20 12.62
CA MET A 320 16.80 -22.43 11.87
C MET A 320 18.27 -22.87 11.87
N PRO A 321 19.28 -21.99 11.70
CA PRO A 321 20.68 -22.41 11.66
C PRO A 321 21.15 -23.18 12.90
N TYR A 322 20.67 -22.81 14.09
CA TYR A 322 21.04 -23.49 15.33
C TYR A 322 20.40 -24.87 15.43
N PHE A 323 19.12 -24.98 15.11
CA PHE A 323 18.41 -26.26 15.10
C PHE A 323 18.98 -27.21 14.05
N LEU A 324 19.32 -26.71 12.86
CA LEU A 324 20.01 -27.50 11.84
C LEU A 324 21.36 -28.00 12.34
N GLN A 325 22.15 -27.14 13.01
CA GLN A 325 23.43 -27.55 13.58
C GLN A 325 23.26 -28.69 14.59
N ILE A 326 22.33 -28.57 15.55
CA ILE A 326 22.06 -29.64 16.52
C ILE A 326 21.60 -30.91 15.82
N MET A 327 20.66 -30.81 14.87
CA MET A 327 20.19 -31.96 14.08
C MET A 327 21.32 -32.69 13.38
N PHE A 328 22.23 -31.96 12.73
CA PHE A 328 23.39 -32.56 12.08
C PHE A 328 24.37 -33.18 13.08
N GLU A 329 24.63 -32.53 14.22
CA GLU A 329 25.51 -33.07 15.26
C GLU A 329 24.94 -34.36 15.87
N THR A 330 23.65 -34.40 16.22
CA THR A 330 22.99 -35.60 16.78
C THR A 330 22.89 -36.75 15.77
N PHE A 331 22.47 -36.48 14.53
CA PHE A 331 22.36 -37.51 13.49
C PHE A 331 23.70 -38.18 13.16
N VAL A 332 24.80 -37.44 13.28
CA VAL A 332 26.15 -37.98 13.03
C VAL A 332 26.62 -38.84 14.20
N MET A 333 26.38 -38.43 15.44
CA MET A 333 26.76 -39.20 16.63
C MET A 333 26.06 -40.56 16.68
N ASP A 334 24.78 -40.64 16.31
CA ASP A 334 24.05 -41.93 16.23
C ASP A 334 24.60 -42.88 15.15
N SER A 335 25.35 -42.35 14.16
CA SER A 335 25.93 -43.16 13.08
C SER A 335 27.34 -43.69 13.37
N GLU A 336 28.02 -43.17 14.42
CA GLU A 336 29.38 -43.59 14.80
C GLU A 336 29.40 -44.86 15.68
N ASP A 337 28.27 -45.27 16.26
CA ASP A 337 28.17 -46.51 17.04
C ASP A 337 28.14 -47.79 16.18
N ILE A 338 28.19 -47.68 14.84
CA ILE A 338 28.19 -48.83 13.92
C ILE A 338 29.52 -48.91 13.14
N GLY A 339 30.56 -49.45 13.79
CA GLY A 339 31.66 -50.15 13.13
C GLY A 339 33.00 -49.41 13.01
N ALA A 340 33.93 -49.79 13.89
CA ALA A 340 35.33 -49.34 13.96
C ALA A 340 36.24 -49.80 12.79
N LYS A 341 35.81 -49.66 11.52
CA LYS A 341 36.62 -50.00 10.32
C LYS A 341 36.54 -49.04 9.13
N GLU A 342 35.89 -47.87 9.25
CA GLU A 342 35.77 -46.91 8.13
C GLU A 342 36.42 -45.53 8.39
N ASP A 343 37.55 -45.47 9.12
CA ASP A 343 38.17 -44.20 9.55
C ASP A 343 38.48 -43.21 8.40
N LEU A 344 38.84 -43.67 7.20
CA LEU A 344 39.12 -42.79 6.07
C LEU A 344 37.86 -42.18 5.44
N LYS A 345 36.77 -42.97 5.35
CA LYS A 345 35.47 -42.49 4.85
C LYS A 345 34.74 -41.66 5.92
N ALA A 346 34.91 -42.00 7.19
CA ALA A 346 34.43 -41.22 8.33
C ALA A 346 35.11 -39.85 8.35
N MET A 347 36.45 -39.76 8.21
CA MET A 347 37.18 -38.49 8.12
C MET A 347 36.74 -37.63 6.91
N ALA A 348 36.52 -38.24 5.73
CA ALA A 348 36.01 -37.53 4.56
C ALA A 348 34.55 -37.04 4.76
N ARG A 349 33.72 -37.81 5.48
CA ARG A 349 32.34 -37.44 5.84
C ARG A 349 32.35 -36.28 6.85
N VAL A 350 33.18 -36.35 7.89
CA VAL A 350 33.38 -35.27 8.88
C VAL A 350 33.92 -33.99 8.22
N SER A 351 34.82 -34.08 7.25
CA SER A 351 35.31 -32.91 6.49
C SER A 351 34.21 -32.25 5.63
N LYS A 352 33.37 -33.06 4.96
CA LYS A 352 32.19 -32.56 4.22
C LYS A 352 31.16 -31.92 5.15
N ILE A 353 30.88 -32.55 6.29
CA ILE A 353 29.97 -32.02 7.31
C ILE A 353 30.51 -30.72 7.92
N SER A 354 31.82 -30.65 8.21
CA SER A 354 32.48 -29.42 8.68
C SER A 354 32.29 -28.25 7.70
N LYS A 355 32.35 -28.51 6.39
CA LYS A 355 32.03 -27.50 5.36
C LYS A 355 30.56 -27.08 5.40
N VAL A 356 29.63 -28.03 5.54
CA VAL A 356 28.19 -27.72 5.66
C VAL A 356 27.90 -26.92 6.93
N LEU A 357 28.48 -27.30 8.08
CA LEU A 357 28.35 -26.59 9.35
C LEU A 357 28.90 -25.16 9.26
N LYS A 358 29.98 -24.92 8.48
CA LYS A 358 30.46 -23.56 8.20
C LYS A 358 29.41 -22.74 7.44
N VAL A 359 28.77 -23.31 6.42
CA VAL A 359 27.70 -22.63 5.68
C VAL A 359 26.47 -22.37 6.57
N VAL A 360 26.07 -23.33 7.40
CA VAL A 360 24.98 -23.17 8.37
C VAL A 360 25.30 -22.06 9.37
N LYS A 361 26.56 -21.95 9.84
CA LYS A 361 27.00 -20.84 10.69
C LYS A 361 26.86 -19.48 10.00
N LEU A 362 27.12 -19.39 8.69
CA LEU A 362 26.92 -18.16 7.91
C LEU A 362 25.43 -17.80 7.80
N MET A 363 24.53 -18.78 7.69
CA MET A 363 23.08 -18.52 7.64
C MET A 363 22.54 -17.79 8.88
N ARG A 364 23.26 -17.82 10.02
CA ARG A 364 22.90 -17.03 11.22
C ARG A 364 22.83 -15.53 10.94
N ILE A 365 23.49 -15.03 9.89
CA ILE A 365 23.39 -13.63 9.49
C ILE A 365 21.96 -13.24 9.10
N PHE A 366 21.14 -14.18 8.62
CA PHE A 366 19.76 -13.91 8.20
C PHE A 366 18.87 -13.44 9.35
N ARG A 367 19.23 -13.64 10.62
CA ARG A 367 18.50 -13.06 11.75
C ARG A 367 18.46 -11.52 11.73
N ILE A 368 19.36 -10.87 10.97
CA ILE A 368 19.28 -9.42 10.72
C ILE A 368 17.96 -9.02 10.07
N LEU A 369 17.37 -9.90 9.25
CA LEU A 369 16.08 -9.68 8.60
C LEU A 369 14.95 -9.53 9.61
N LYS A 370 15.09 -10.03 10.84
CA LYS A 370 14.11 -9.85 11.92
C LYS A 370 13.88 -8.38 12.27
N LEU A 371 14.86 -7.51 12.02
CA LEU A 371 14.70 -6.06 12.14
C LEU A 371 13.61 -5.50 11.21
N ALA A 372 13.25 -6.22 10.13
CA ALA A 372 12.16 -5.83 9.23
C ALA A 372 10.83 -5.65 9.96
N ARG A 373 10.54 -6.48 10.97
CA ARG A 373 9.30 -6.42 11.75
C ARG A 373 9.11 -5.07 12.45
N HIS A 374 10.21 -4.46 12.88
CA HIS A 374 10.19 -3.22 13.64
C HIS A 374 10.71 -2.01 12.85
N SER A 375 11.10 -2.21 11.59
CA SER A 375 11.60 -1.16 10.70
C SER A 375 10.69 -0.96 9.50
N THR A 376 9.92 0.14 9.52
CA THR A 376 9.11 0.56 8.37
C THR A 376 9.98 0.78 7.12
N GLY A 377 11.23 1.22 7.29
CA GLY A 377 12.17 1.36 6.18
C GLY A 377 12.51 0.02 5.50
N MET A 378 12.75 -1.04 6.28
CA MET A 378 13.03 -2.36 5.71
C MET A 378 11.80 -2.99 5.06
N ARG A 379 10.60 -2.80 5.62
CA ARG A 379 9.34 -3.22 4.98
C ARG A 379 9.12 -2.49 3.65
N ALA A 380 9.30 -1.17 3.65
CA ALA A 380 9.23 -0.36 2.44
C ALA A 380 10.23 -0.81 1.37
N PHE A 381 11.47 -1.12 1.77
CA PHE A 381 12.51 -1.61 0.88
C PHE A 381 12.15 -2.98 0.28
N GLY A 382 11.70 -3.94 1.09
CA GLY A 382 11.25 -5.24 0.62
C GLY A 382 10.07 -5.15 -0.35
N PHE A 383 9.08 -4.29 -0.03
CA PHE A 383 7.95 -3.99 -0.91
C PHE A 383 8.41 -3.38 -2.25
N THR A 384 9.35 -2.43 -2.19
CA THR A 384 9.90 -1.78 -3.40
C THR A 384 10.61 -2.79 -4.30
N ILE A 385 11.43 -3.68 -3.73
CA ILE A 385 12.11 -4.74 -4.50
C ILE A 385 11.10 -5.68 -5.16
N ARG A 386 10.06 -6.09 -4.43
CA ARG A 386 9.01 -6.96 -4.98
C ARG A 386 8.30 -6.29 -6.15
N GLN A 387 7.94 -5.02 -5.99
CA GLN A 387 7.24 -4.25 -7.01
C GLN A 387 8.13 -3.92 -8.21
N CYS A 388 9.42 -3.67 -7.99
CA CYS A 388 10.39 -3.36 -9.03
C CYS A 388 11.18 -4.61 -9.49
N SER A 389 10.66 -5.82 -9.22
CA SER A 389 11.39 -7.06 -9.45
C SER A 389 11.77 -7.26 -10.92
N GLU A 390 10.89 -6.87 -11.85
CA GLU A 390 11.16 -6.89 -13.29
C GLU A 390 12.30 -5.94 -13.67
N GLN A 391 12.30 -4.71 -13.14
CA GLN A 391 13.33 -3.70 -13.40
C GLN A 391 14.68 -4.12 -12.82
N VAL A 392 14.68 -4.66 -11.59
CA VAL A 392 15.87 -5.19 -10.93
C VAL A 392 16.43 -6.40 -11.68
N CYS A 393 15.57 -7.32 -12.12
CA CYS A 393 15.97 -8.47 -12.93
C CYS A 393 16.60 -8.03 -14.27
N CYS A 394 15.99 -7.06 -14.94
CA CYS A 394 16.51 -6.47 -16.17
C CYS A 394 17.88 -5.81 -15.97
N LEU A 395 18.07 -5.07 -14.87
CA LEU A 395 19.37 -4.50 -14.47
C LEU A 395 20.44 -5.60 -14.32
N PHE A 396 20.14 -6.67 -13.57
CA PHE A 396 21.10 -7.77 -13.40
C PHE A 396 21.44 -8.48 -14.72
N LEU A 397 20.46 -8.62 -15.63
CA LEU A 397 20.70 -9.16 -16.97
C LEU A 397 21.68 -8.28 -17.75
N PHE A 398 21.47 -6.95 -17.76
CA PHE A 398 22.39 -6.03 -18.43
C PHE A 398 23.78 -6.01 -17.80
N ILE A 399 23.90 -6.08 -16.47
CA ILE A 399 25.19 -6.21 -15.77
C ILE A 399 25.89 -7.50 -16.23
N ALA A 400 25.19 -8.64 -16.20
CA ALA A 400 25.77 -9.92 -16.60
C ALA A 400 26.23 -9.89 -18.07
N MET A 401 25.40 -9.38 -18.98
CA MET A 401 25.75 -9.21 -20.39
C MET A 401 26.97 -8.31 -20.58
N GLY A 402 27.04 -7.20 -19.82
CA GLY A 402 28.19 -6.31 -19.79
C GLY A 402 29.46 -7.03 -19.33
N ILE A 403 29.38 -7.79 -18.23
CA ILE A 403 30.51 -8.58 -17.70
C ILE A 403 31.00 -9.56 -18.76
N PHE A 404 30.13 -10.36 -19.37
CA PHE A 404 30.55 -11.32 -20.40
C PHE A 404 31.18 -10.63 -21.61
N THR A 405 30.58 -9.54 -22.10
CA THR A 405 31.04 -8.85 -23.31
C THR A 405 32.38 -8.15 -23.10
N PHE A 406 32.51 -7.32 -22.04
CA PHE A 406 33.75 -6.59 -21.77
C PHE A 406 34.88 -7.50 -21.30
N SER A 407 34.58 -8.62 -20.65
CA SER A 407 35.60 -9.62 -20.30
C SER A 407 36.17 -10.31 -21.53
N ALA A 408 35.32 -10.68 -22.50
CA ALA A 408 35.78 -11.27 -23.76
C ALA A 408 36.60 -10.28 -24.59
N LEU A 409 36.16 -9.02 -24.69
CA LEU A 409 36.93 -7.96 -25.36
C LEU A 409 38.27 -7.71 -24.68
N MET A 410 38.29 -7.62 -23.35
CA MET A 410 39.53 -7.37 -22.60
C MET A 410 40.53 -8.53 -22.76
N HIS A 411 40.06 -9.77 -22.60
CA HIS A 411 40.89 -10.95 -22.82
C HIS A 411 41.47 -10.97 -24.23
N SER A 412 40.67 -10.66 -25.26
CA SER A 412 41.13 -10.67 -26.64
C SER A 412 42.21 -9.62 -26.95
N VAL A 413 42.25 -8.49 -26.24
CA VAL A 413 43.26 -7.42 -26.50
C VAL A 413 44.49 -7.50 -25.58
N GLU A 414 44.39 -8.22 -24.47
CA GLU A 414 45.48 -8.37 -23.48
C GLU A 414 46.17 -9.74 -23.54
N ILE A 415 45.60 -10.76 -24.19
CA ILE A 415 46.17 -12.12 -24.21
C ILE A 415 47.59 -12.19 -24.76
N ASP A 416 47.93 -11.32 -25.72
CA ASP A 416 49.26 -11.28 -26.35
C ASP A 416 50.31 -10.52 -25.51
N GLN A 417 49.92 -9.93 -24.37
CA GLN A 417 50.83 -9.18 -23.52
C GLN A 417 51.53 -10.10 -22.49
N PRO A 418 52.88 -10.05 -22.40
CA PRO A 418 53.62 -10.88 -21.47
C PRO A 418 53.34 -10.48 -20.01
N GLY A 419 52.96 -11.45 -19.18
CA GLY A 419 52.68 -11.21 -17.75
C GLY A 419 51.32 -10.59 -17.45
N THR A 420 50.39 -10.63 -18.41
CA THR A 420 49.02 -10.15 -18.21
C THR A 420 48.28 -10.96 -17.12
N PRO A 421 47.49 -10.30 -16.25
CA PRO A 421 46.60 -10.99 -15.32
C PRO A 421 45.37 -11.61 -16.02
N PHE A 422 45.14 -11.31 -17.30
CA PHE A 422 43.99 -11.80 -18.08
C PHE A 422 44.27 -13.15 -18.73
N THR A 423 44.40 -14.21 -17.93
CA THR A 423 44.69 -15.57 -18.40
C THR A 423 43.52 -16.24 -19.09
N SER A 424 42.30 -16.04 -18.58
CA SER A 424 41.07 -16.61 -19.14
C SER A 424 39.90 -15.62 -19.08
N ILE A 425 38.87 -15.85 -19.91
CA ILE A 425 37.66 -15.00 -19.89
C ILE A 425 36.98 -15.00 -18.51
N PRO A 426 36.82 -16.15 -17.80
CA PRO A 426 36.30 -16.15 -16.43
C PRO A 426 37.15 -15.34 -15.43
N ASP A 427 38.48 -15.34 -15.56
CA ASP A 427 39.34 -14.52 -14.70
C ASP A 427 39.10 -13.02 -14.96
N ALA A 428 38.81 -12.65 -16.21
CA ALA A 428 38.43 -11.28 -16.58
C ALA A 428 37.04 -10.86 -16.07
N TRP A 429 36.14 -11.79 -15.68
CA TRP A 429 34.84 -11.46 -15.10
C TRP A 429 34.97 -10.64 -13.82
N TRP A 430 35.97 -10.94 -12.99
CA TRP A 430 36.24 -10.18 -11.77
C TRP A 430 36.58 -8.73 -12.09
N TRP A 431 37.52 -8.51 -13.02
CA TRP A 431 37.89 -7.17 -13.48
C TRP A 431 36.69 -6.40 -14.06
N ALA A 432 35.90 -7.04 -14.92
CA ALA A 432 34.74 -6.41 -15.54
C ALA A 432 33.65 -6.08 -14.50
N ALA A 433 33.37 -6.97 -13.54
CA ALA A 433 32.40 -6.72 -12.48
C ALA A 433 32.82 -5.54 -11.58
N VAL A 434 34.10 -5.49 -11.19
CA VAL A 434 34.68 -4.42 -10.36
C VAL A 434 34.70 -3.07 -11.12
N SER A 435 34.95 -3.11 -12.43
CA SER A 435 34.97 -1.90 -13.28
C SER A 435 33.56 -1.37 -13.58
N ILE A 436 32.61 -2.24 -13.95
CA ILE A 436 31.21 -1.88 -14.21
C ILE A 436 30.54 -1.33 -12.95
N SER A 437 30.84 -1.90 -11.77
CA SER A 437 30.35 -1.41 -10.48
C SER A 437 31.06 -0.14 -9.99
N THR A 438 32.06 0.36 -10.73
CA THR A 438 32.87 1.55 -10.39
C THR A 438 33.66 1.44 -9.09
N VAL A 439 33.87 0.23 -8.56
CA VAL A 439 34.64 -0.01 -7.34
C VAL A 439 36.15 0.16 -7.59
N GLY A 440 36.67 -0.49 -8.64
CA GLY A 440 38.06 -0.30 -9.08
C GLY A 440 39.14 -0.62 -8.03
N TYR A 441 39.18 -1.86 -7.51
CA TYR A 441 40.21 -2.26 -6.53
C TYR A 441 41.66 -2.06 -7.01
N GLY A 442 41.90 -2.14 -8.32
CA GLY A 442 43.22 -1.92 -8.93
C GLY A 442 44.17 -3.13 -8.83
N ASP A 443 43.66 -4.29 -8.43
CA ASP A 443 44.36 -5.57 -8.36
C ASP A 443 44.60 -6.17 -9.76
N VAL A 444 43.67 -5.94 -10.69
CA VAL A 444 43.76 -6.36 -12.09
C VAL A 444 43.56 -5.13 -12.97
N VAL A 445 44.50 -4.84 -13.88
CA VAL A 445 44.44 -3.69 -14.79
C VAL A 445 45.03 -4.02 -16.17
N PRO A 446 44.48 -3.48 -17.27
CA PRO A 446 45.04 -3.64 -18.60
C PRO A 446 46.36 -2.89 -18.76
N ILE A 447 47.31 -3.55 -19.42
CA ILE A 447 48.64 -2.99 -19.67
C ILE A 447 48.67 -2.31 -21.04
N SER A 448 47.99 -2.91 -22.03
CA SER A 448 47.94 -2.42 -23.42
C SER A 448 47.12 -1.14 -23.56
N TYR A 449 47.50 -0.28 -24.50
CA TYR A 449 46.72 0.91 -24.88
C TYR A 449 45.31 0.54 -25.37
N MET A 450 45.18 -0.58 -26.10
CA MET A 450 43.89 -1.06 -26.58
C MET A 450 43.01 -1.54 -25.41
N GLY A 451 43.60 -2.25 -24.44
CA GLY A 451 42.92 -2.64 -23.20
C GLY A 451 42.44 -1.42 -22.42
N ARG A 452 43.23 -0.35 -22.33
CA ARG A 452 42.80 0.91 -21.69
C ARG A 452 41.61 1.57 -22.41
N CYS A 453 41.56 1.52 -23.74
CA CYS A 453 40.38 1.98 -24.49
C CYS A 453 39.14 1.13 -24.19
N VAL A 454 39.28 -0.20 -24.12
CA VAL A 454 38.20 -1.12 -23.71
C VAL A 454 37.74 -0.82 -22.28
N ALA A 455 38.68 -0.59 -21.35
CA ALA A 455 38.39 -0.22 -19.97
C ALA A 455 37.61 1.09 -19.87
N PHE A 456 37.99 2.10 -20.66
CA PHE A 456 37.24 3.36 -20.72
C PHE A 456 35.79 3.15 -21.20
N GLY A 457 35.58 2.30 -22.22
CA GLY A 457 34.25 1.92 -22.67
C GLY A 457 33.45 1.17 -21.61
N CYS A 458 34.09 0.21 -20.92
CA CYS A 458 33.50 -0.59 -19.84
C CYS A 458 33.02 0.27 -18.66
N ILE A 459 33.87 1.19 -18.19
CA ILE A 459 33.55 2.11 -17.08
C ILE A 459 32.42 3.05 -17.50
N SER A 460 32.50 3.64 -18.69
CA SER A 460 31.45 4.52 -19.21
C SER A 460 30.09 3.81 -19.30
N PHE A 461 30.09 2.56 -19.79
CA PHE A 461 28.90 1.71 -19.83
C PHE A 461 28.36 1.43 -18.41
N GLY A 462 29.23 1.08 -17.46
CA GLY A 462 28.84 0.82 -16.07
C GLY A 462 28.18 2.00 -15.37
N ILE A 463 28.69 3.22 -15.58
CA ILE A 463 28.09 4.44 -15.02
C ILE A 463 26.67 4.66 -15.55
N ILE A 464 26.47 4.55 -16.86
CA ILE A 464 25.15 4.72 -17.49
C ILE A 464 24.17 3.64 -17.01
N LEU A 465 24.64 2.39 -17.01
CA LEU A 465 23.83 1.23 -16.65
C LEU A 465 23.36 1.29 -15.19
N ASN A 466 24.24 1.66 -14.26
CA ASN A 466 23.90 1.71 -12.84
C ASN A 466 23.09 2.96 -12.48
N GLY A 467 23.33 4.11 -13.13
CA GLY A 467 22.73 5.39 -12.76
C GLY A 467 21.20 5.42 -12.85
N MET A 468 20.63 4.94 -13.96
CA MET A 468 19.18 5.04 -14.21
C MET A 468 18.34 4.13 -13.28
N PRO A 469 18.64 2.83 -13.13
CA PRO A 469 17.85 1.94 -12.28
C PRO A 469 17.95 2.25 -10.80
N ILE A 470 19.14 2.70 -10.32
CA ILE A 470 19.30 3.14 -8.93
C ILE A 470 18.40 4.35 -8.65
N SER A 471 18.33 5.32 -9.56
CA SER A 471 17.45 6.49 -9.41
C SER A 471 15.96 6.10 -9.39
N ILE A 472 15.54 5.23 -10.30
CA ILE A 472 14.16 4.74 -10.36
C ILE A 472 13.79 3.99 -9.07
N LEU A 473 14.65 3.06 -8.64
CA LEU A 473 14.43 2.28 -7.43
C LEU A 473 14.37 3.18 -6.18
N PHE A 474 15.25 4.18 -6.09
CA PHE A 474 15.25 5.14 -4.99
C PHE A 474 13.97 5.98 -4.95
N ASN A 475 13.52 6.49 -6.11
CA ASN A 475 12.29 7.28 -6.18
C ASN A 475 11.07 6.46 -5.75
N LYS A 476 10.95 5.21 -6.23
CA LYS A 476 9.88 4.29 -5.83
C LYS A 476 9.95 3.96 -4.33
N PHE A 477 11.15 3.72 -3.81
CA PHE A 477 11.35 3.49 -2.39
C PHE A 477 10.91 4.70 -1.56
N SER A 478 11.29 5.91 -1.95
CA SER A 478 10.91 7.15 -1.26
C SER A 478 9.39 7.33 -1.23
N ASP A 479 8.72 7.11 -2.37
CA ASP A 479 7.26 7.18 -2.49
C ASP A 479 6.57 6.14 -1.57
N TYR A 480 7.00 4.89 -1.60
CA TYR A 480 6.42 3.84 -0.77
C TYR A 480 6.72 4.03 0.71
N TYR A 481 7.91 4.50 1.05
CA TYR A 481 8.27 4.85 2.42
C TYR A 481 7.38 5.98 2.97
N ALA A 482 7.17 7.04 2.18
CA ALA A 482 6.30 8.14 2.57
C ALA A 482 4.85 7.68 2.77
N LYS A 483 4.31 6.89 1.83
CA LYS A 483 2.94 6.34 1.93
C LYS A 483 2.77 5.40 3.12
N LEU A 484 3.73 4.48 3.37
CA LEU A 484 3.68 3.57 4.52
C LEU A 484 3.68 4.36 5.83
N LYS A 485 4.54 5.39 5.92
CA LYS A 485 4.64 6.22 7.12
C LYS A 485 3.37 7.04 7.36
N GLU A 486 2.75 7.57 6.31
CA GLU A 486 1.48 8.29 6.39
C GLU A 486 0.33 7.38 6.84
N GLN A 487 0.25 6.17 6.28
CA GLN A 487 -0.76 5.18 6.66
C GLN A 487 -0.57 4.68 8.09
N GLU A 488 0.67 4.43 8.52
CA GLU A 488 1.01 4.04 9.89
C GLU A 488 0.59 5.14 10.89
N TYR A 489 0.86 6.39 10.56
CA TYR A 489 0.41 7.55 11.34
C TYR A 489 -1.13 7.67 11.39
N THR A 490 -1.79 7.57 10.24
CA THR A 490 -3.26 7.66 10.13
C THR A 490 -3.96 6.54 10.88
N TYR A 491 -3.45 5.31 10.77
CA TYR A 491 -3.93 4.15 11.50
C TYR A 491 -3.79 4.36 13.01
N SER A 492 -2.60 4.72 13.49
CA SER A 492 -2.35 5.00 14.91
C SER A 492 -3.26 6.09 15.48
N ASN A 493 -3.45 7.18 14.73
CA ASN A 493 -4.35 8.27 15.13
C ASN A 493 -5.82 7.86 15.13
N THR A 494 -6.27 7.09 14.14
CA THR A 494 -7.65 6.61 14.06
C THR A 494 -7.97 5.71 15.25
N VAL A 495 -7.09 4.76 15.56
CA VAL A 495 -7.21 3.87 16.73
C VAL A 495 -7.25 4.67 18.02
N ARG A 496 -6.33 5.64 18.21
CA ARG A 496 -6.33 6.52 19.39
C ARG A 496 -7.62 7.33 19.51
N SER A 497 -8.13 7.88 18.41
CA SER A 497 -9.37 8.65 18.39
C SER A 497 -10.57 7.78 18.77
N PHE A 498 -10.61 6.53 18.31
CA PHE A 498 -11.66 5.57 18.62
C PHE A 498 -11.62 5.16 20.09
N GLN A 499 -10.42 4.86 20.62
CA GLN A 499 -10.23 4.57 22.04
C GLN A 499 -10.61 5.76 22.93
N LEU A 500 -10.26 6.99 22.53
CA LEU A 500 -10.65 8.20 23.26
C LEU A 500 -12.17 8.38 23.26
N LYS A 501 -12.84 8.22 22.11
CA LYS A 501 -14.32 8.26 22.01
C LYS A 501 -14.95 7.18 22.89
N LYS A 502 -14.41 5.98 22.93
CA LYS A 502 -14.90 4.88 23.80
C LYS A 502 -14.73 5.20 25.28
N ARG A 503 -13.59 5.76 25.69
CA ARG A 503 -13.34 6.20 27.08
C ARG A 503 -14.25 7.35 27.48
N LEU A 504 -14.46 8.33 26.59
CA LEU A 504 -15.37 9.46 26.82
C LEU A 504 -16.80 8.98 26.93
N ARG A 505 -17.25 8.06 26.06
CA ARG A 505 -18.58 7.44 26.15
C ARG A 505 -18.78 6.74 27.49
N ARG A 506 -17.86 5.86 27.90
CA ARG A 506 -17.93 5.21 29.23
C ARG A 506 -17.99 6.20 30.39
N LYS A 507 -17.18 7.26 30.36
CA LYS A 507 -17.24 8.31 31.40
C LYS A 507 -18.56 9.08 31.37
N PHE A 508 -19.10 9.33 30.18
CA PHE A 508 -20.40 9.98 30.02
C PHE A 508 -21.52 9.08 30.54
N ASP A 509 -21.51 7.79 30.20
CA ASP A 509 -22.45 6.79 30.71
C ASP A 509 -22.38 6.71 32.25
N ASN A 510 -21.17 6.67 32.84
CA ASN A 510 -20.97 6.69 34.29
C ASN A 510 -21.39 8.02 34.98
N CYS A 511 -21.49 9.13 34.24
CA CYS A 511 -21.96 10.42 34.78
C CYS A 511 -23.48 10.57 34.70
N PHE A 512 -24.14 9.90 33.75
CA PHE A 512 -25.58 9.99 33.53
C PHE A 512 -26.37 8.86 34.21
N ASP A 513 -25.70 7.80 34.66
CA ASP A 513 -26.32 6.74 35.45
C ASP A 513 -25.43 6.38 36.68
N PRO A 514 -25.62 7.04 37.84
CA PRO A 514 -24.83 6.77 39.05
C PRO A 514 -25.25 5.49 39.78
N GLN A 515 -26.20 4.71 39.27
CA GLN A 515 -26.73 3.54 39.96
C GLN A 515 -26.71 2.30 39.09
N LEU A 516 -25.61 1.56 39.21
CA LEU A 516 -25.59 0.12 39.46
C LEU A 516 -24.12 -0.25 39.70
N GLU A 517 -23.69 -0.15 40.96
CA GLU A 517 -22.63 -1.04 41.44
C GLU A 517 -23.22 -2.46 41.45
N GLU A 518 -23.17 -3.14 40.30
CA GLU A 518 -23.17 -4.59 40.27
C GLU A 518 -21.73 -5.05 40.05
N SER A 519 -21.12 -5.45 41.18
CA SER A 519 -20.11 -6.51 41.31
C SER A 519 -19.43 -6.98 40.01
N ASP A 520 -18.39 -6.28 39.56
CA ASP A 520 -17.31 -6.89 38.80
C ASP A 520 -16.24 -7.42 39.79
N ASP A 521 -16.63 -8.42 40.58
CA ASP A 521 -15.67 -9.34 41.18
C ASP A 521 -15.25 -10.35 40.09
N GLU A 522 -14.26 -10.01 39.27
CA GLU A 522 -13.38 -11.02 38.69
C GLU A 522 -11.95 -10.50 38.42
N ILE A 523 -11.20 -10.45 39.53
CA ILE A 523 -9.78 -10.85 39.68
C ILE A 523 -8.74 -10.09 38.84
N HIS A 524 -8.27 -8.98 39.42
CA HIS A 524 -6.90 -8.50 39.26
C HIS A 524 -5.98 -9.31 40.21
N TYR A 525 -5.14 -10.22 39.69
CA TYR A 525 -4.05 -10.81 40.48
C TYR A 525 -2.78 -9.95 40.32
N ARG A 526 -2.42 -9.20 41.38
CA ARG A 526 -1.07 -8.66 41.59
C ARG A 526 -0.52 -9.29 42.87
N PRO A 527 0.65 -9.97 42.85
CA PRO A 527 1.30 -10.43 44.06
C PRO A 527 2.19 -9.32 44.65
N ILE A 528 2.76 -9.58 45.84
CA ILE A 528 3.62 -8.76 46.73
C ILE A 528 2.80 -8.24 47.93
N GLY A 529 3.06 -8.58 49.18
CA GLY A 529 4.14 -9.34 49.80
C GLY A 529 4.21 -8.95 51.28
N ARG A 530 4.26 -9.98 52.15
CA ARG A 530 4.97 -10.04 53.45
C ARG A 530 4.88 -8.86 54.43
N GLN A 531 4.29 -9.13 55.60
CA GLN A 531 4.85 -8.93 56.97
C GLN A 531 3.70 -8.67 57.96
N THR A 532 3.35 -9.69 58.76
CA THR A 532 3.70 -9.85 60.19
C THR A 532 2.77 -9.09 61.14
N VAL A 533 2.29 -9.82 62.15
CA VAL A 533 2.26 -9.46 63.59
C VAL A 533 0.88 -9.64 64.25
N HIS A 534 0.89 -10.55 65.25
CA HIS A 534 0.10 -10.64 66.50
C HIS A 534 -1.42 -10.85 66.42
N GLU A 535 -1.91 -12.01 66.91
CA GLU A 535 -2.57 -12.23 68.23
C GLU A 535 -4.02 -11.70 68.19
N SER A 536 -5.06 -12.40 68.63
CA SER A 536 -5.19 -13.39 69.70
C SER A 536 -6.52 -14.13 69.49
N GLU A 537 -6.64 -15.31 70.13
CA GLU A 537 -7.85 -15.76 70.85
C GLU A 537 -9.15 -15.99 70.05
N ASP A 538 -9.95 -17.02 70.26
CA ASP A 538 -9.89 -18.24 71.06
C ASP A 538 -11.23 -18.95 70.79
N LEU A 539 -11.26 -20.27 70.99
CA LEU A 539 -12.45 -21.12 71.16
C LEU A 539 -13.47 -21.22 69.99
N ALA A 540 -14.12 -22.35 69.72
CA ALA A 540 -14.02 -23.72 70.21
C ALA A 540 -14.95 -24.58 69.32
N ALA A 541 -14.54 -25.84 69.14
CA ALA A 541 -15.40 -27.03 69.04
C ALA A 541 -16.49 -27.07 67.95
N GLN A 542 -16.22 -27.78 66.85
CA GLN A 542 -16.67 -29.17 66.67
C GLN A 542 -15.96 -29.82 65.49
#